data_AF-A0A534B019-F1
#
_entry.id   AF-A0A534B019-F1
#
_cell.length_a   1.000
_cell.length_b   1.000
_cell.length_c   1.000
_cell.angle_alpha   90.00
_cell.angle_beta   90.00
_cell.angle_gamma   90.00
#
_symmetry.space_group_name_H-M   'P 1'
#
loop_
_entity.id
_entity.type
_entity.pdbx_description
1 polymer ?
#
loop_
_entity_poly.entity_id
_entity_poly.type
_entity_poly.pdbx_seq_one_letter_code
_entity_poly.pdbx_strand_id
1 'polypeptide(L)'
;MCPYAPWYQHAYRHGAVATRETQQRMQAWYASRAAGPVSNVLSFGGGVNGIGVTSGTPKVYLVFYGSQWTSGGDPQAAAAYLQSLFTGIGTGGEQWSGTMTQYCDGERVAKGATSCPAGAPHVGYPRAGLLAGVWFDGSAASPANATAAQLAQEAVNAARHFGNTSADSNRYALYFIVSPSGVHPDGFGTTGGFCGWHDFTSSSFGDIAYANLPYVSDLGTSCGANFVNRGAAGALDGFSIVGGHEYAEILTDQNPAGGWANAQTGEENADECAWIAAGQGASANVSMGNGAYAMQSTWSNDTNECEISHAIL
;
A
#
# COMPACT_ATOMS: atom_id res chain seq x y z
N MET A 1 -3.21 7.66 20.51
CA MET A 1 -3.62 6.64 19.52
C MET A 1 -5.14 6.69 19.34
N CYS A 2 -5.60 6.82 18.10
CA CYS A 2 -7.02 6.88 17.75
C CYS A 2 -7.67 5.49 17.92
N PRO A 3 -8.77 5.35 18.69
CA PRO A 3 -9.43 4.06 18.91
C PRO A 3 -10.25 3.59 17.71
N TYR A 4 -10.43 4.45 16.69
CA TYR A 4 -11.13 4.10 15.45
C TYR A 4 -10.18 3.64 14.35
N ALA A 5 -8.87 3.88 14.50
CA ALA A 5 -7.90 3.48 13.49
C ALA A 5 -7.85 1.95 13.36
N PRO A 6 -7.78 1.39 12.15
CA PRO A 6 -7.79 -0.07 11.96
C PRO A 6 -6.64 -0.80 12.66
N TRP A 7 -5.52 -0.12 12.92
CA TRP A 7 -4.40 -0.63 13.71
C TRP A 7 -4.61 -0.62 15.22
N TYR A 8 -5.69 -0.01 15.73
CA TYR A 8 -5.94 0.03 17.16
C TYR A 8 -6.20 -1.39 17.68
N GLN A 9 -5.30 -1.87 18.55
CA GLN A 9 -5.24 -3.27 19.04
C GLN A 9 -4.84 -4.31 17.99
N HIS A 10 -4.48 -3.88 16.78
CA HIS A 10 -3.98 -4.70 15.69
C HIS A 10 -2.67 -4.09 15.17
N ALA A 11 -1.62 -4.13 15.98
CA ALA A 11 -0.37 -3.41 15.71
C ALA A 11 0.23 -3.75 14.34
N TYR A 12 0.03 -4.98 13.84
CA TYR A 12 0.49 -5.44 12.53
C TYR A 12 -0.18 -4.76 11.33
N ARG A 13 -1.29 -4.02 11.51
CA ARG A 13 -1.97 -3.28 10.43
C ARG A 13 -1.41 -1.86 10.29
N HIS A 14 -0.10 -1.74 10.26
CA HIS A 14 0.54 -0.45 9.99
C HIS A 14 0.06 0.08 8.62
N GLY A 15 -0.15 1.40 8.50
CA GLY A 15 -0.58 1.98 7.20
C GLY A 15 -1.95 1.51 6.70
N ALA A 16 -2.85 1.07 7.58
CA ALA A 16 -4.08 0.44 7.10
C ALA A 16 -5.02 1.44 6.44
N VAL A 17 -5.28 1.25 5.14
CA VAL A 17 -6.29 2.02 4.41
C VAL A 17 -7.64 1.89 5.10
N ALA A 18 -8.04 2.88 5.90
CA ALA A 18 -9.32 2.88 6.56
C ALA A 18 -10.46 2.90 5.52
N THR A 19 -11.62 2.27 5.81
CA THR A 19 -12.81 2.57 5.00
C THR A 19 -13.15 4.05 5.12
N ARG A 20 -13.85 4.62 4.13
CA ARG A 20 -14.19 6.05 4.14
C ARG A 20 -14.94 6.49 5.40
N GLU A 21 -15.82 5.63 5.92
CA GLU A 21 -16.58 5.91 7.15
C GLU A 21 -15.67 5.87 8.38
N THR A 22 -14.72 4.92 8.41
CA THR A 22 -13.70 4.84 9.47
C THR A 22 -12.79 6.07 9.42
N GLN A 23 -12.35 6.48 8.23
CA GLN A 23 -11.53 7.68 8.05
C GLN A 23 -12.23 8.94 8.56
N GLN A 24 -13.52 9.12 8.27
CA GLN A 24 -14.30 10.24 8.78
C GLN A 24 -14.33 10.26 10.32
N ARG A 25 -14.44 9.09 10.96
CA ARG A 25 -14.40 8.99 12.43
C ARG A 25 -13.01 9.30 12.99
N MET A 26 -11.96 8.84 12.33
CA MET A 26 -10.57 9.16 12.69
C MET A 26 -10.32 10.67 12.59
N GLN A 27 -10.68 11.31 11.48
CA GLN A 27 -10.56 12.75 11.28
C GLN A 27 -11.34 13.55 12.34
N ALA A 28 -12.60 13.17 12.62
CA ALA A 28 -13.38 13.82 13.67
C ALA A 28 -12.73 13.65 15.06
N TRP A 29 -12.15 12.49 15.34
CA TRP A 29 -11.44 12.22 16.59
C TRP A 29 -10.18 13.08 16.72
N TYR A 30 -9.35 13.15 15.68
CA TYR A 30 -8.15 13.98 15.65
C TYR A 30 -8.50 15.45 15.84
N ALA A 31 -9.50 15.95 15.10
CA ALA A 31 -9.98 17.33 15.23
C ALA A 31 -10.47 17.66 16.65
N SER A 32 -11.13 16.71 17.34
CA SER A 32 -11.62 16.92 18.71
C SER A 32 -10.52 16.97 19.78
N ARG A 33 -9.30 16.50 19.46
CA ARG A 33 -8.18 16.34 20.40
C ARG A 33 -6.94 17.15 20.04
N ALA A 34 -6.93 17.76 18.86
CA ALA A 34 -5.87 18.64 18.42
C ALA A 34 -5.79 19.87 19.36
N ALA A 35 -4.69 19.98 20.11
CA ALA A 35 -4.35 21.19 20.87
C ALA A 35 -3.73 22.30 19.98
N GLY A 36 -3.62 22.04 18.66
CA GLY A 36 -2.99 22.83 17.61
C GLY A 36 -2.93 22.01 16.32
N PRO A 37 -2.42 22.55 15.20
CA PRO A 37 -2.31 21.80 13.94
C PRO A 37 -1.43 20.56 14.13
N VAL A 38 -1.93 19.40 13.69
CA VAL A 38 -1.12 18.17 13.58
C VAL A 38 -0.17 18.37 12.40
N SER A 39 1.12 18.15 12.62
CA SER A 39 2.10 18.19 11.54
C SER A 39 2.03 16.86 10.80
N ASN A 40 1.86 16.91 9.49
CA ASN A 40 1.88 15.72 8.64
C ASN A 40 3.30 15.38 8.15
N VAL A 41 4.31 16.16 8.54
CA VAL A 41 5.71 15.88 8.22
C VAL A 41 6.10 14.49 8.75
N LEU A 42 6.49 13.61 7.84
CA LEU A 42 6.93 12.26 8.18
C LEU A 42 8.36 12.27 8.70
N SER A 43 8.68 11.31 9.55
CA SER A 43 10.02 11.12 10.09
C SER A 43 10.48 9.66 9.95
N PHE A 44 11.76 9.47 9.68
CA PHE A 44 12.33 8.13 9.51
C PHE A 44 12.38 7.33 10.83
N GLY A 45 11.89 6.10 10.83
CA GLY A 45 11.78 5.20 11.98
C GLY A 45 13.10 4.56 12.41
N GLY A 46 14.11 4.60 11.54
CA GLY A 46 15.45 4.05 11.77
C GLY A 46 15.68 2.66 11.14
N GLY A 47 14.70 2.14 10.42
CA GLY A 47 14.68 0.82 9.80
C GLY A 47 14.48 -0.32 10.81
N VAL A 48 13.92 -1.42 10.31
CA VAL A 48 13.85 -2.71 11.00
C VAL A 48 14.76 -3.67 10.26
N ASN A 49 15.70 -4.30 10.97
CA ASN A 49 16.76 -5.14 10.38
C ASN A 49 17.57 -4.42 9.27
N GLY A 50 17.70 -3.09 9.37
CA GLY A 50 18.37 -2.25 8.38
C GLY A 50 17.53 -1.91 7.14
N ILE A 51 16.24 -2.27 7.13
CA ILE A 51 15.30 -2.00 6.04
C ILE A 51 14.33 -0.92 6.50
N GLY A 52 14.32 0.22 5.81
CA GLY A 52 13.34 1.28 6.05
C GLY A 52 12.48 1.54 4.83
N VAL A 53 13.09 1.77 3.67
CA VAL A 53 12.39 2.03 2.41
C VAL A 53 12.78 1.01 1.36
N THR A 54 12.02 0.90 0.28
CA THR A 54 12.40 0.13 -0.91
C THR A 54 13.41 0.92 -1.74
N SER A 55 14.65 1.09 -1.24
CA SER A 55 15.71 1.96 -1.80
C SER A 55 16.42 1.43 -3.06
N GLY A 56 15.71 0.61 -3.83
CA GLY A 56 16.14 0.04 -5.10
C GLY A 56 14.96 -0.02 -6.06
N THR A 57 15.11 -0.69 -7.21
CA THR A 57 13.98 -0.87 -8.14
C THR A 57 12.95 -1.81 -7.52
N PRO A 58 11.73 -1.34 -7.20
CA PRO A 58 10.72 -2.17 -6.59
C PRO A 58 10.20 -3.22 -7.57
N LYS A 59 9.80 -4.37 -7.04
CA LYS A 59 9.19 -5.48 -7.78
C LYS A 59 7.91 -5.91 -7.10
N VAL A 60 6.78 -5.81 -7.79
CA VAL A 60 5.48 -6.28 -7.30
C VAL A 60 5.22 -7.69 -7.81
N TYR A 61 4.82 -8.56 -6.89
CA TYR A 61 4.31 -9.89 -7.18
C TYR A 61 2.85 -9.95 -6.76
N LEU A 62 1.96 -10.22 -7.72
CA LEU A 62 0.54 -10.41 -7.44
C LEU A 62 0.25 -11.88 -7.13
N VAL A 63 -0.30 -12.14 -5.96
CA VAL A 63 -0.65 -13.48 -5.48
C VAL A 63 -2.15 -13.56 -5.30
N PHE A 64 -2.84 -14.14 -6.27
CA PHE A 64 -4.27 -14.38 -6.21
C PHE A 64 -4.53 -15.64 -5.39
N TYR A 65 -4.73 -15.44 -4.08
CA TYR A 65 -4.75 -16.49 -3.07
C TYR A 65 -6.08 -17.24 -3.10
N GLY A 66 -6.08 -18.53 -3.44
CA GLY A 66 -7.23 -19.41 -3.33
C GLY A 66 -7.77 -19.96 -4.66
N SER A 67 -8.25 -21.20 -4.63
CA SER A 67 -8.90 -21.87 -5.77
C SER A 67 -10.15 -21.13 -6.29
N GLN A 68 -10.79 -20.30 -5.46
CA GLN A 68 -11.94 -19.49 -5.84
C GLN A 68 -11.68 -18.57 -7.04
N TRP A 69 -10.43 -18.14 -7.27
CA TRP A 69 -10.08 -17.32 -8.45
C TRP A 69 -10.36 -18.01 -9.79
N THR A 70 -10.49 -19.34 -9.81
CA THR A 70 -10.88 -20.11 -11.00
C THR A 70 -12.37 -20.51 -11.01
N SER A 71 -13.10 -20.24 -9.93
CA SER A 71 -14.49 -20.67 -9.74
C SER A 71 -15.46 -19.52 -9.46
N GLY A 72 -15.21 -18.34 -10.04
CA GLY A 72 -16.09 -17.17 -9.93
C GLY A 72 -15.76 -16.18 -8.80
N GLY A 73 -14.62 -16.34 -8.12
CA GLY A 73 -14.12 -15.42 -7.09
C GLY A 73 -13.64 -14.06 -7.62
N ASP A 74 -13.69 -13.83 -8.94
CA ASP A 74 -13.37 -12.56 -9.58
C ASP A 74 -14.53 -12.05 -10.46
N PRO A 75 -15.67 -11.64 -9.86
CA PRO A 75 -16.85 -11.22 -10.63
C PRO A 75 -16.65 -9.93 -11.44
N GLN A 76 -15.59 -9.13 -11.18
CA GLN A 76 -15.35 -7.85 -11.83
C GLN A 76 -14.05 -7.80 -12.65
N ALA A 77 -13.39 -8.95 -12.87
CA ALA A 77 -12.09 -9.02 -13.53
C ALA A 77 -11.00 -8.16 -12.86
N ALA A 78 -11.06 -8.06 -11.53
CA ALA A 78 -10.10 -7.37 -10.68
C ALA A 78 -8.67 -7.90 -10.88
N ALA A 79 -8.49 -9.20 -11.14
CA ALA A 79 -7.18 -9.75 -11.39
C ALA A 79 -6.52 -9.16 -12.63
N ALA A 80 -7.29 -8.99 -13.72
CA ALA A 80 -6.80 -8.35 -14.94
C ALA A 80 -6.54 -6.85 -14.73
N TYR A 81 -7.40 -6.18 -13.97
CA TYR A 81 -7.25 -4.76 -13.65
C TYR A 81 -5.97 -4.48 -12.84
N LEU A 82 -5.72 -5.25 -11.77
CA LEU A 82 -4.51 -5.11 -10.94
C LEU A 82 -3.23 -5.41 -11.73
N GLN A 83 -3.22 -6.46 -12.56
CA GLN A 83 -2.08 -6.74 -13.44
C GLN A 83 -1.81 -5.57 -14.40
N SER A 84 -2.87 -4.99 -14.96
CA SER A 84 -2.77 -3.83 -15.86
C SER A 84 -2.22 -2.60 -15.13
N LEU A 85 -2.73 -2.30 -13.93
CA LEU A 85 -2.24 -1.21 -13.07
C LEU A 85 -0.74 -1.34 -12.77
N PHE A 86 -0.32 -2.49 -12.22
CA PHE A 86 1.09 -2.69 -11.84
C PHE A 86 2.02 -2.87 -13.04
N THR A 87 1.49 -3.17 -14.23
CA THR A 87 2.25 -3.04 -15.49
C THR A 87 2.42 -1.59 -15.91
N GLY A 88 1.45 -0.73 -15.59
CA GLY A 88 1.42 0.69 -15.98
C GLY A 88 2.30 1.60 -15.13
N ILE A 89 2.39 1.36 -13.83
CA ILE A 89 3.19 2.19 -12.90
C ILE A 89 4.67 2.21 -13.35
N GLY A 90 5.29 3.40 -13.34
CA GLY A 90 6.65 3.60 -13.87
C GLY A 90 6.75 3.78 -15.38
N THR A 91 5.63 3.73 -16.11
CA THR A 91 5.57 3.90 -17.57
C THR A 91 4.90 5.22 -17.95
N GLY A 92 5.07 5.66 -19.20
CA GLY A 92 4.46 6.91 -19.69
C GLY A 92 5.01 8.20 -19.06
N GLY A 93 6.04 8.09 -18.21
CA GLY A 93 6.61 9.23 -17.48
C GLY A 93 5.69 9.76 -16.37
N GLU A 94 4.82 8.91 -15.82
CA GLU A 94 3.96 9.28 -14.71
C GLU A 94 4.79 9.79 -13.51
N GLN A 95 4.29 10.83 -12.88
CA GLN A 95 4.94 11.55 -11.78
C GLN A 95 4.33 11.22 -10.41
N TRP A 96 3.33 10.34 -10.36
CA TRP A 96 2.74 9.90 -9.10
C TRP A 96 3.77 9.10 -8.29
N SER A 97 4.52 8.20 -8.93
CA SER A 97 5.62 7.48 -8.28
C SER A 97 6.80 8.39 -7.92
N GLY A 98 6.86 9.59 -8.51
CA GLY A 98 7.84 10.62 -8.15
C GLY A 98 7.72 11.02 -6.68
N THR A 99 6.51 10.98 -6.09
CA THR A 99 6.32 11.37 -4.70
C THR A 99 7.11 10.45 -3.77
N MET A 100 7.11 9.13 -4.02
CA MET A 100 7.84 8.20 -3.14
C MET A 100 9.36 8.35 -3.26
N THR A 101 9.89 8.83 -4.40
CA THR A 101 11.35 8.97 -4.62
C THR A 101 12.06 9.93 -3.67
N GLN A 102 11.32 10.81 -2.99
CA GLN A 102 11.91 11.73 -1.99
C GLN A 102 12.36 11.02 -0.70
N TYR A 103 11.81 9.85 -0.40
CA TYR A 103 12.10 9.10 0.81
C TYR A 103 13.33 8.19 0.63
N CYS A 104 14.08 8.00 1.71
CA CYS A 104 15.37 7.30 1.70
C CYS A 104 15.60 6.48 2.97
N ASP A 105 16.55 5.55 2.92
CA ASP A 105 17.05 4.85 4.11
C ASP A 105 18.58 4.69 4.08
N GLY A 106 19.10 3.80 4.93
CA GLY A 106 20.52 3.47 5.01
C GLY A 106 21.27 4.21 6.12
N GLU A 107 22.56 3.88 6.28
CA GLU A 107 23.39 4.28 7.43
C GLU A 107 23.53 5.81 7.62
N ARG A 108 23.22 6.60 6.58
CA ARG A 108 23.30 8.06 6.61
C ARG A 108 22.03 8.71 7.16
N VAL A 109 20.91 8.01 7.16
CA VAL A 109 19.60 8.55 7.55
C VAL A 109 19.38 8.27 9.03
N ALA A 110 19.44 9.32 9.85
CA ALA A 110 19.21 9.18 11.28
C ALA A 110 17.73 8.91 11.58
N LYS A 111 17.47 8.11 12.61
CA LYS A 111 16.11 8.01 13.18
C LYS A 111 15.60 9.40 13.58
N GLY A 112 14.38 9.73 13.18
CA GLY A 112 13.76 11.03 13.35
C GLY A 112 14.12 12.07 12.29
N ALA A 113 14.92 11.72 11.27
CA ALA A 113 15.16 12.61 10.14
C ALA A 113 13.84 12.91 9.41
N THR A 114 13.63 14.18 9.02
CA THR A 114 12.47 14.64 8.26
C THR A 114 12.81 14.98 6.80
N SER A 115 14.07 14.80 6.41
CA SER A 115 14.59 15.02 5.07
C SER A 115 15.75 14.08 4.79
N CYS A 116 15.97 13.72 3.52
CA CYS A 116 17.05 12.85 3.11
C CYS A 116 18.40 13.57 3.00
N PRO A 117 19.47 13.06 3.66
CA PRO A 117 20.81 13.62 3.50
C PRO A 117 21.39 13.25 2.12
N ALA A 118 22.30 14.11 1.63
CA ALA A 118 22.96 13.87 0.35
C ALA A 118 23.66 12.50 0.29
N GLY A 119 23.41 11.75 -0.78
CA GLY A 119 23.99 10.42 -1.00
C GLY A 119 23.33 9.29 -0.21
N ALA A 120 22.19 9.53 0.43
CA ALA A 120 21.34 8.44 0.94
C ALA A 120 20.72 7.65 -0.24
N PRO A 121 20.57 6.32 -0.13
CA PRO A 121 19.75 5.54 -1.04
C PRO A 121 18.27 5.93 -0.97
N HIS A 122 17.71 6.38 -2.09
CA HIS A 122 16.30 6.77 -2.22
C HIS A 122 15.45 5.62 -2.75
N VAL A 123 14.14 5.69 -2.50
CA VAL A 123 13.14 4.84 -3.17
C VAL A 123 13.34 4.91 -4.68
N GLY A 124 13.46 3.76 -5.33
CA GLY A 124 13.69 3.69 -6.76
C GLY A 124 12.42 3.89 -7.59
N TYR A 125 12.47 4.78 -8.59
CA TYR A 125 11.42 4.85 -9.60
C TYR A 125 11.44 3.58 -10.50
N PRO A 126 10.30 2.90 -10.74
CA PRO A 126 10.24 1.59 -11.40
C PRO A 126 10.39 1.64 -12.94
N ARG A 127 11.44 2.27 -13.48
CA ARG A 127 11.65 2.42 -14.94
C ARG A 127 11.71 1.10 -15.71
N ALA A 128 12.16 0.03 -15.05
CA ALA A 128 12.38 -1.28 -15.67
C ALA A 128 11.11 -2.15 -15.73
N GLY A 129 9.97 -1.62 -15.29
CA GLY A 129 8.73 -2.37 -15.11
C GLY A 129 8.57 -2.82 -13.65
N LEU A 130 7.37 -2.60 -13.10
CA LEU A 130 7.07 -2.87 -11.70
C LEU A 130 6.56 -4.29 -11.46
N LEU A 131 5.62 -4.78 -12.29
CA LEU A 131 5.06 -6.13 -12.14
C LEU A 131 6.11 -7.19 -12.52
N ALA A 132 6.61 -7.90 -11.52
CA ALA A 132 7.65 -8.92 -11.67
C ALA A 132 7.10 -10.34 -11.77
N GLY A 133 5.88 -10.59 -11.29
CA GLY A 133 5.26 -11.90 -11.36
C GLY A 133 3.79 -11.92 -10.96
N VAL A 134 3.09 -12.93 -11.45
CA VAL A 134 1.68 -13.20 -11.14
C VAL A 134 1.54 -14.68 -10.83
N TRP A 135 0.89 -14.99 -9.71
CA TRP A 135 0.60 -16.36 -9.31
C TRP A 135 -0.86 -16.46 -8.87
N PHE A 136 -1.61 -17.34 -9.52
CA PHE A 136 -2.90 -17.80 -9.04
C PHE A 136 -2.68 -19.04 -8.19
N ASP A 137 -2.63 -18.89 -6.86
CA ASP A 137 -2.48 -20.02 -5.96
C ASP A 137 -3.81 -20.76 -5.79
N GLY A 138 -4.07 -21.68 -6.72
CA GLY A 138 -5.23 -22.59 -6.67
C GLY A 138 -4.99 -23.85 -5.84
N SER A 139 -3.89 -23.97 -5.10
CA SER A 139 -3.52 -25.21 -4.39
C SER A 139 -4.49 -25.55 -3.25
N ALA A 140 -5.13 -24.54 -2.65
CA ALA A 140 -6.17 -24.66 -1.65
C ALA A 140 -7.21 -23.54 -1.81
N ALA A 141 -8.35 -23.64 -1.13
CA ALA A 141 -9.28 -22.53 -1.04
C ALA A 141 -8.72 -21.45 -0.10
N SER A 142 -8.87 -20.17 -0.45
CA SER A 142 -8.57 -19.08 0.48
C SER A 142 -9.50 -19.18 1.70
N PRO A 143 -8.98 -19.06 2.94
CA PRO A 143 -9.82 -19.05 4.13
C PRO A 143 -10.91 -17.97 4.05
N ALA A 144 -12.12 -18.31 4.51
CA ALA A 144 -13.22 -17.34 4.57
C ALA A 144 -12.91 -16.14 5.47
N ASN A 145 -12.05 -16.33 6.48
CA ASN A 145 -11.55 -15.30 7.39
C ASN A 145 -10.06 -15.57 7.64
N ALA A 146 -9.20 -15.31 6.64
CA ALA A 146 -7.76 -15.53 6.79
C ALA A 146 -7.22 -14.70 7.96
N THR A 147 -6.38 -15.28 8.81
CA THR A 147 -5.68 -14.50 9.84
C THR A 147 -4.48 -13.78 9.24
N ALA A 148 -3.98 -12.74 9.92
CA ALA A 148 -2.72 -12.10 9.54
C ALA A 148 -1.57 -13.11 9.38
N ALA A 149 -1.48 -14.12 10.25
CA ALA A 149 -0.47 -15.17 10.15
C ALA A 149 -0.63 -16.05 8.90
N GLN A 150 -1.86 -16.30 8.43
CA GLN A 150 -2.10 -17.03 7.17
C GLN A 150 -1.70 -16.20 5.95
N LEU A 151 -1.97 -14.90 5.97
CA LEU A 151 -1.56 -13.98 4.91
C LEU A 151 -0.03 -13.85 4.83
N ALA A 152 0.64 -13.70 5.99
CA ALA A 152 2.10 -13.71 6.08
C ALA A 152 2.71 -15.02 5.56
N GLN A 153 2.12 -16.16 5.94
CA GLN A 153 2.57 -17.46 5.46
C GLN A 153 2.40 -17.61 3.94
N GLU A 154 1.34 -17.04 3.38
CA GLU A 154 1.13 -17.03 1.93
C GLU A 154 2.16 -16.15 1.20
N ALA A 155 2.55 -15.02 1.77
CA ALA A 155 3.67 -14.23 1.25
C ALA A 155 4.99 -15.01 1.22
N VAL A 156 5.28 -15.81 2.26
CA VAL A 156 6.46 -16.70 2.27
C VAL A 156 6.35 -17.81 1.22
N ASN A 157 5.15 -18.35 0.98
CA ASN A 157 4.91 -19.33 -0.09
C ASN A 157 5.14 -18.71 -1.47
N ALA A 158 4.65 -17.49 -1.68
CA ALA A 158 4.86 -16.74 -2.91
C ALA A 158 6.35 -16.44 -3.15
N ALA A 159 7.08 -16.01 -2.13
CA ALA A 159 8.52 -15.81 -2.23
C ALA A 159 9.23 -17.09 -2.71
N ARG A 160 8.86 -18.25 -2.15
CA ARG A 160 9.35 -19.55 -2.65
C ARG A 160 8.94 -19.83 -4.09
N HIS A 161 7.67 -19.59 -4.43
CA HIS A 161 7.13 -19.84 -5.78
C HIS A 161 7.90 -19.08 -6.86
N PHE A 162 8.18 -17.80 -6.62
CA PHE A 162 8.93 -16.94 -7.54
C PHE A 162 10.45 -17.12 -7.47
N GLY A 163 10.95 -18.01 -6.61
CA GLY A 163 12.39 -18.27 -6.46
C GLY A 163 13.15 -17.22 -5.65
N ASN A 164 12.45 -16.32 -4.94
CA ASN A 164 13.03 -15.34 -4.05
C ASN A 164 13.35 -15.98 -2.69
N THR A 165 14.38 -16.83 -2.67
CA THR A 165 14.73 -17.67 -1.51
C THR A 165 15.91 -17.14 -0.68
N SER A 166 16.21 -15.84 -0.76
CA SER A 166 17.24 -15.17 0.05
C SER A 166 16.83 -13.75 0.44
N ALA A 167 17.45 -13.21 1.50
CA ALA A 167 17.21 -11.83 1.93
C ALA A 167 17.45 -10.83 0.79
N ASP A 168 18.53 -11.02 0.02
CA ASP A 168 18.86 -10.17 -1.14
C ASP A 168 17.76 -10.19 -2.21
N SER A 169 17.19 -11.37 -2.50
CA SER A 169 16.10 -11.48 -3.49
C SER A 169 14.79 -10.84 -3.02
N ASN A 170 14.57 -10.74 -1.71
CA ASN A 170 13.37 -10.15 -1.12
C ASN A 170 13.52 -8.68 -0.73
N ARG A 171 14.74 -8.12 -0.72
CA ARG A 171 15.01 -6.74 -0.29
C ARG A 171 14.15 -5.70 -1.01
N TYR A 172 13.78 -5.93 -2.27
CA TYR A 172 12.92 -5.03 -3.06
C TYR A 172 11.70 -5.75 -3.66
N ALA A 173 11.29 -6.87 -3.08
CA ALA A 173 10.12 -7.64 -3.50
C ALA A 173 8.92 -7.32 -2.59
N LEU A 174 7.79 -7.00 -3.20
CA LEU A 174 6.54 -6.66 -2.54
C LEU A 174 5.48 -7.68 -2.96
N TYR A 175 4.92 -8.43 -2.02
CA TYR A 175 3.93 -9.46 -2.30
C TYR A 175 2.52 -8.97 -1.98
N PHE A 176 1.70 -8.77 -3.00
CA PHE A 176 0.29 -8.42 -2.81
C PHE A 176 -0.52 -9.70 -2.72
N ILE A 177 -1.00 -10.02 -1.52
CA ILE A 177 -1.85 -11.18 -1.25
C ILE A 177 -3.29 -10.76 -1.49
N VAL A 178 -3.81 -11.13 -2.67
CA VAL A 178 -5.13 -10.72 -3.15
C VAL A 178 -6.15 -11.82 -2.85
N SER A 179 -7.10 -11.53 -1.96
CA SER A 179 -8.16 -12.46 -1.60
C SER A 179 -9.34 -12.36 -2.59
N PRO A 180 -10.03 -13.48 -2.89
CA PRO A 180 -11.17 -13.50 -3.83
C PRO A 180 -12.41 -12.83 -3.22
N SER A 181 -13.40 -12.51 -4.05
CA SER A 181 -14.69 -11.99 -3.60
C SER A 181 -15.40 -12.96 -2.64
N GLY A 182 -16.08 -12.41 -1.64
CA GLY A 182 -16.88 -13.14 -0.67
C GLY A 182 -16.10 -13.70 0.52
N VAL A 183 -14.82 -13.40 0.67
CA VAL A 183 -14.03 -13.71 1.88
C VAL A 183 -13.66 -12.44 2.64
N HIS A 184 -13.30 -12.61 3.91
CA HIS A 184 -13.07 -11.55 4.88
C HIS A 184 -11.67 -11.67 5.51
N PRO A 185 -10.58 -11.59 4.72
CA PRO A 185 -9.23 -11.68 5.24
C PRO A 185 -9.05 -10.63 6.35
N ASP A 186 -8.65 -11.11 7.51
CA ASP A 186 -8.39 -10.33 8.71
C ASP A 186 -9.59 -9.44 9.12
N GLY A 187 -10.81 -9.91 8.90
CA GLY A 187 -12.03 -9.20 9.29
C GLY A 187 -12.45 -8.09 8.31
N PHE A 188 -11.90 -8.06 7.10
CA PHE A 188 -12.34 -7.17 6.01
C PHE A 188 -13.87 -7.23 5.84
N GLY A 189 -14.52 -6.07 5.80
CA GLY A 189 -15.98 -5.96 5.64
C GLY A 189 -16.83 -6.45 6.82
N THR A 190 -16.20 -6.83 7.93
CA THR A 190 -16.90 -7.24 9.15
C THR A 190 -16.46 -6.35 10.32
N THR A 191 -15.39 -6.71 11.02
CA THR A 191 -14.89 -5.99 12.19
C THR A 191 -13.64 -5.15 11.92
N GLY A 192 -13.05 -5.27 10.72
CA GLY A 192 -11.74 -4.69 10.41
C GLY A 192 -11.73 -3.17 10.19
N GLY A 193 -12.77 -2.62 9.56
CA GLY A 193 -12.83 -1.17 9.28
C GLY A 193 -11.78 -0.64 8.29
N PHE A 194 -11.11 -1.53 7.53
CA PHE A 194 -10.09 -1.22 6.52
C PHE A 194 -10.48 -1.73 5.13
N CYS A 195 -9.73 -1.30 4.12
CA CYS A 195 -9.78 -1.72 2.73
C CYS A 195 -8.51 -2.45 2.28
N GLY A 196 -7.38 -2.18 2.94
CA GLY A 196 -6.10 -2.86 2.79
C GLY A 196 -5.25 -2.62 4.03
N TRP A 197 -4.14 -3.33 4.13
CA TRP A 197 -3.00 -2.98 4.98
C TRP A 197 -1.76 -3.75 4.51
N HIS A 198 -0.58 -3.33 4.92
CA HIS A 198 0.66 -4.06 4.68
C HIS A 198 1.43 -4.31 5.97
N ASP A 199 2.34 -5.29 5.92
CA ASP A 199 3.24 -5.64 7.00
C ASP A 199 4.45 -6.39 6.42
N PHE A 200 5.35 -6.86 7.29
CA PHE A 200 6.41 -7.77 6.92
C PHE A 200 6.43 -9.02 7.82
N THR A 201 7.04 -10.09 7.32
CA THR A 201 7.30 -11.28 8.14
C THR A 201 8.72 -11.78 7.96
N SER A 202 9.39 -12.13 9.05
CA SER A 202 10.72 -12.72 9.02
C SER A 202 10.65 -14.22 8.72
N SER A 203 11.44 -14.67 7.75
CA SER A 203 11.49 -16.05 7.30
C SER A 203 12.93 -16.52 7.06
N SER A 204 13.09 -17.79 6.65
CA SER A 204 14.38 -18.30 6.17
C SER A 204 14.88 -17.61 4.89
N PHE A 205 14.03 -16.84 4.21
CA PHE A 205 14.36 -16.07 3.00
C PHE A 205 14.58 -14.59 3.29
N GLY A 206 14.81 -14.22 4.56
CA GLY A 206 14.86 -12.84 5.02
C GLY A 206 13.47 -12.31 5.37
N ASP A 207 13.39 -10.99 5.52
CA ASP A 207 12.13 -10.28 5.72
C ASP A 207 11.36 -10.19 4.40
N ILE A 208 10.06 -10.50 4.47
CA ILE A 208 9.14 -10.53 3.34
C ILE A 208 8.09 -9.45 3.55
N ALA A 209 8.15 -8.37 2.77
CA ALA A 209 7.14 -7.31 2.77
C ALA A 209 5.92 -7.72 1.94
N TYR A 210 4.73 -7.56 2.50
CA TYR A 210 3.49 -7.99 1.85
C TYR A 210 2.31 -7.08 2.17
N ALA A 211 1.36 -6.99 1.24
CA ALA A 211 0.07 -6.34 1.45
C ALA A 211 -1.04 -7.39 1.54
N ASN A 212 -1.96 -7.21 2.49
CA ASN A 212 -3.30 -7.78 2.43
C ASN A 212 -4.17 -6.89 1.54
N LEU A 213 -4.53 -7.38 0.35
CA LEU A 213 -5.48 -6.71 -0.54
C LEU A 213 -6.75 -7.56 -0.67
N PRO A 214 -7.76 -7.34 0.18
CA PRO A 214 -9.07 -7.95 0.03
C PRO A 214 -9.72 -7.63 -1.33
N TYR A 215 -10.82 -8.31 -1.65
CA TYR A 215 -11.63 -7.97 -2.81
C TYR A 215 -12.44 -6.68 -2.54
N VAL A 216 -11.78 -5.53 -2.64
CA VAL A 216 -12.28 -4.23 -2.16
C VAL A 216 -13.65 -3.83 -2.70
N SER A 217 -14.01 -4.30 -3.90
CA SER A 217 -15.33 -4.08 -4.48
C SER A 217 -16.49 -4.70 -3.70
N ASP A 218 -16.24 -5.67 -2.81
CA ASP A 218 -17.27 -6.21 -1.90
C ASP A 218 -17.79 -5.14 -0.93
N LEU A 219 -17.01 -4.08 -0.67
CA LEU A 219 -17.42 -2.91 0.12
C LEU A 219 -17.78 -1.68 -0.73
N GLY A 220 -17.77 -1.82 -2.06
CA GLY A 220 -18.20 -0.77 -2.99
C GLY A 220 -17.63 0.60 -2.66
N THR A 221 -18.51 1.59 -2.45
CA THR A 221 -18.10 2.98 -2.20
C THR A 221 -17.32 3.18 -0.91
N SER A 222 -17.44 2.28 0.07
CA SER A 222 -16.69 2.38 1.34
C SER A 222 -15.19 2.13 1.14
N CYS A 223 -14.83 1.37 0.11
CA CYS A 223 -13.46 1.14 -0.34
C CYS A 223 -13.18 1.71 -1.74
N GLY A 224 -13.81 2.83 -2.07
CA GLY A 224 -13.36 3.66 -3.18
C GLY A 224 -13.98 3.38 -4.54
N ALA A 225 -14.96 2.47 -4.65
CA ALA A 225 -15.71 2.35 -5.91
C ALA A 225 -16.39 3.70 -6.24
N ASN A 226 -16.20 4.14 -7.48
CA ASN A 226 -16.65 5.42 -8.03
C ASN A 226 -16.09 6.67 -7.34
N PHE A 227 -14.91 6.58 -6.72
CA PHE A 227 -14.35 7.70 -5.98
C PHE A 227 -13.84 8.82 -6.89
N VAL A 228 -13.20 8.46 -8.01
CA VAL A 228 -12.67 9.40 -9.01
C VAL A 228 -13.55 9.40 -10.26
N ASN A 229 -13.86 8.22 -10.77
CA ASN A 229 -14.64 8.00 -11.99
C ASN A 229 -16.08 7.64 -11.64
N ARG A 230 -17.04 8.00 -12.49
CA ARG A 230 -18.46 7.70 -12.26
C ARG A 230 -18.92 6.50 -13.08
N GLY A 231 -19.86 5.73 -12.52
CA GLY A 231 -20.54 4.65 -13.22
C GLY A 231 -19.61 3.46 -13.50
N ALA A 232 -19.80 2.77 -14.62
CA ALA A 232 -19.01 1.58 -14.94
C ALA A 232 -17.50 1.84 -14.99
N ALA A 233 -17.08 3.06 -15.35
CA ALA A 233 -15.66 3.44 -15.38
C ALA A 233 -15.02 3.52 -13.99
N GLY A 234 -15.80 3.77 -12.94
CA GLY A 234 -15.32 3.86 -11.56
C GLY A 234 -15.56 2.61 -10.73
N ALA A 235 -16.13 1.56 -11.31
CA ALA A 235 -16.44 0.33 -10.57
C ALA A 235 -15.21 -0.29 -9.91
N LEU A 236 -14.02 -0.12 -10.50
CA LEU A 236 -12.74 -0.65 -10.04
C LEU A 236 -11.79 0.41 -9.47
N ASP A 237 -12.24 1.67 -9.28
CA ASP A 237 -11.43 2.74 -8.69
C ASP A 237 -10.80 2.30 -7.36
N GLY A 238 -11.56 1.56 -6.54
CA GLY A 238 -11.10 1.04 -5.26
C GLY A 238 -9.85 0.17 -5.37
N PHE A 239 -9.72 -0.66 -6.42
CA PHE A 239 -8.55 -1.52 -6.58
C PHE A 239 -7.28 -0.73 -6.86
N SER A 240 -7.35 0.34 -7.66
CA SER A 240 -6.17 1.16 -7.95
C SER A 240 -5.85 2.15 -6.84
N ILE A 241 -6.86 2.70 -6.16
CA ILE A 241 -6.65 3.58 -5.01
C ILE A 241 -6.03 2.79 -3.86
N VAL A 242 -6.65 1.68 -3.43
CA VAL A 242 -6.18 0.88 -2.30
C VAL A 242 -4.88 0.16 -2.64
N GLY A 243 -4.81 -0.50 -3.81
CA GLY A 243 -3.56 -1.17 -4.23
C GLY A 243 -2.39 -0.20 -4.44
N GLY A 244 -2.67 1.01 -4.94
CA GLY A 244 -1.69 2.09 -5.06
C GLY A 244 -1.25 2.66 -3.71
N HIS A 245 -2.17 2.78 -2.75
CA HIS A 245 -1.89 3.22 -1.39
C HIS A 245 -0.92 2.25 -0.69
N GLU A 246 -1.26 0.97 -0.62
CA GLU A 246 -0.38 -0.05 -0.01
C GLU A 246 0.97 -0.12 -0.72
N TYR A 247 1.00 0.06 -2.05
CA TYR A 247 2.25 0.11 -2.79
C TYR A 247 3.10 1.30 -2.35
N ALA A 248 2.52 2.51 -2.31
CA ALA A 248 3.22 3.72 -1.92
C ALA A 248 3.78 3.65 -0.50
N GLU A 249 3.04 3.02 0.41
CA GLU A 249 3.44 2.87 1.80
C GLU A 249 4.53 1.82 1.97
N ILE A 250 4.44 0.63 1.36
CA ILE A 250 5.55 -0.34 1.40
C ILE A 250 6.83 0.25 0.79
N LEU A 251 6.72 1.13 -0.21
CA LEU A 251 7.91 1.80 -0.73
C LEU A 251 8.60 2.68 0.32
N THR A 252 7.84 3.36 1.18
CA THR A 252 8.36 4.34 2.14
C THR A 252 8.48 3.83 3.57
N ASP A 253 7.84 2.70 3.89
CA ASP A 253 7.96 1.95 5.13
C ASP A 253 7.85 0.44 4.84
N GLN A 254 8.91 -0.15 4.30
CA GLN A 254 8.85 -1.53 3.84
C GLN A 254 8.65 -2.55 4.97
N ASN A 255 9.27 -2.28 6.13
CA ASN A 255 9.18 -3.10 7.32
C ASN A 255 8.66 -2.22 8.46
N PRO A 256 7.33 -2.03 8.56
CA PRO A 256 6.77 -1.08 9.49
C PRO A 256 6.98 -1.47 10.96
N ALA A 257 7.12 -0.52 11.88
CA ALA A 257 7.24 0.93 11.68
C ALA A 257 8.72 1.37 11.56
N GLY A 258 9.37 1.04 10.44
CA GLY A 258 10.82 1.21 10.22
C GLY A 258 11.16 2.39 9.32
N GLY A 259 10.29 2.73 8.38
CA GLY A 259 10.46 3.77 7.37
C GLY A 259 9.86 5.11 7.77
N TRP A 260 9.15 5.77 6.87
CA TRP A 260 8.72 7.15 7.04
C TRP A 260 7.25 7.23 7.43
N ALA A 261 7.00 7.64 8.69
CA ALA A 261 5.67 7.82 9.22
C ALA A 261 5.59 9.09 10.07
N ASN A 262 4.37 9.57 10.30
CA ASN A 262 4.09 10.64 11.22
C ASN A 262 4.30 10.16 12.66
N ALA A 263 5.29 10.72 13.35
CA ALA A 263 5.64 10.31 14.71
C ALA A 263 4.53 10.51 15.75
N GLN A 264 3.52 11.32 15.47
CA GLN A 264 2.42 11.63 16.40
C GLN A 264 1.20 10.74 16.18
N THR A 265 0.86 10.47 14.93
CA THR A 265 -0.36 9.73 14.55
C THR A 265 -0.07 8.28 14.20
N GLY A 266 1.13 7.99 13.68
CA GLY A 266 1.52 6.70 13.10
C GLY A 266 1.11 6.54 11.63
N GLU A 267 0.47 7.57 11.05
CA GLU A 267 0.01 7.58 9.67
C GLU A 267 1.21 7.70 8.73
N GLU A 268 1.18 6.94 7.63
CA GLU A 268 2.23 6.92 6.63
C GLU A 268 1.93 7.86 5.46
N ASN A 269 2.74 7.79 4.39
CA ASN A 269 2.64 8.76 3.31
C ASN A 269 1.29 8.72 2.59
N ALA A 270 0.64 7.57 2.43
CA ALA A 270 -0.64 7.50 1.73
C ALA A 270 -1.81 7.74 2.69
N ASP A 271 -1.72 7.29 3.94
CA ASP A 271 -2.67 7.58 5.01
C ASP A 271 -2.97 9.08 5.19
N GLU A 272 -1.92 9.91 5.23
CA GLU A 272 -2.01 11.36 5.39
C GLU A 272 -2.86 12.03 4.28
N CYS A 273 -3.06 11.32 3.17
CA CYS A 273 -3.79 11.78 2.00
C CYS A 273 -5.01 10.91 1.65
N ALA A 274 -5.44 10.04 2.56
CA ALA A 274 -6.52 9.11 2.31
C ALA A 274 -7.86 9.82 2.06
N TRP A 275 -8.54 9.40 0.99
CA TRP A 275 -9.92 9.79 0.65
C TRP A 275 -10.15 11.30 0.42
N ILE A 276 -9.15 12.04 -0.09
CA ILE A 276 -9.34 13.42 -0.51
C ILE A 276 -10.09 13.48 -1.84
N ALA A 277 -11.33 13.99 -1.80
CA ALA A 277 -12.23 14.03 -2.96
C ALA A 277 -12.16 15.34 -3.77
N ALA A 278 -11.64 16.43 -3.20
CA ALA A 278 -11.55 17.74 -3.83
C ALA A 278 -10.50 18.62 -3.15
N GLY A 279 -9.95 19.59 -3.89
CA GLY A 279 -8.93 20.51 -3.39
C GLY A 279 -7.50 20.01 -3.59
N GLN A 280 -6.55 20.55 -2.80
CA GLN A 280 -5.16 20.09 -2.79
C GLN A 280 -5.10 18.59 -2.44
N GLY A 281 -4.35 17.81 -3.23
CA GLY A 281 -4.25 16.36 -3.05
C GLY A 281 -5.52 15.58 -3.44
N ALA A 282 -6.47 16.16 -4.17
CA ALA A 282 -7.63 15.39 -4.62
C ALA A 282 -7.18 14.17 -5.45
N SER A 283 -7.79 13.01 -5.15
CA SER A 283 -7.58 11.81 -5.94
C SER A 283 -7.99 12.04 -7.40
N ALA A 284 -7.22 11.51 -8.33
CA ALA A 284 -7.40 11.75 -9.75
C ALA A 284 -6.91 10.57 -10.60
N ASN A 285 -7.21 10.60 -11.89
CA ASN A 285 -6.64 9.63 -12.82
C ASN A 285 -5.19 9.98 -13.13
N VAL A 286 -4.27 9.08 -12.82
CA VAL A 286 -2.86 9.16 -13.22
C VAL A 286 -2.70 8.51 -14.59
N SER A 287 -2.19 9.25 -15.55
CA SER A 287 -1.92 8.73 -16.90
C SER A 287 -0.60 7.96 -16.92
N MET A 288 -0.68 6.70 -17.34
CA MET A 288 0.42 5.75 -17.50
C MET A 288 0.57 5.37 -18.97
N GLY A 289 1.61 4.62 -19.32
CA GLY A 289 1.88 4.20 -20.70
C GLY A 289 0.81 3.28 -21.31
N ASN A 290 -0.03 2.64 -20.49
CA ASN A 290 -1.04 1.66 -20.89
C ASN A 290 -2.48 2.07 -20.55
N GLY A 291 -2.71 3.28 -20.05
CA GLY A 291 -4.03 3.73 -19.64
C GLY A 291 -3.97 4.81 -18.56
N ALA A 292 -5.12 5.09 -17.94
CA ALA A 292 -5.18 5.96 -16.77
C ALA A 292 -5.96 5.25 -15.67
N TYR A 293 -5.50 5.41 -14.43
CA TYR A 293 -6.04 4.70 -13.27
C TYR A 293 -6.34 5.71 -12.16
N ALA A 294 -7.43 5.48 -11.43
CA ALA A 294 -7.78 6.30 -10.28
C ALA A 294 -6.77 6.04 -9.15
N MET A 295 -6.02 7.07 -8.78
CA MET A 295 -5.04 7.03 -7.69
C MET A 295 -5.39 8.11 -6.68
N GLN A 296 -5.06 7.88 -5.41
CA GLN A 296 -4.98 8.96 -4.44
C GLN A 296 -3.61 9.63 -4.48
N SER A 297 -3.53 10.88 -4.04
CA SER A 297 -2.24 11.50 -3.74
C SER A 297 -1.55 10.81 -2.58
N THR A 298 -0.25 11.04 -2.48
CA THR A 298 0.58 10.66 -1.32
C THR A 298 1.25 11.91 -0.75
N TRP A 299 1.57 11.88 0.54
CA TRP A 299 2.17 13.00 1.22
C TRP A 299 3.60 13.22 0.73
N SER A 300 3.98 14.48 0.57
CA SER A 300 5.34 14.90 0.27
C SER A 300 5.88 15.75 1.42
N ASN A 301 7.01 15.33 2.00
CA ASN A 301 7.79 16.18 2.89
C ASN A 301 8.44 17.37 2.16
N ASP A 302 8.80 17.21 0.88
CA ASP A 302 9.41 18.24 0.05
C ASP A 302 8.48 19.44 -0.17
N THR A 303 7.19 19.20 -0.43
CA THR A 303 6.18 20.27 -0.63
C THR A 303 5.33 20.53 0.61
N ASN A 304 5.34 19.63 1.59
CA ASN A 304 4.48 19.65 2.78
C ASN A 304 2.98 19.67 2.40
N GLU A 305 2.64 18.91 1.36
CA GLU A 305 1.29 18.77 0.81
C GLU A 305 1.05 17.34 0.34
N CYS A 306 -0.23 17.00 0.15
CA CYS A 306 -0.63 15.80 -0.56
C CYS A 306 -0.49 16.02 -2.07
N GLU A 307 0.35 15.21 -2.72
CA GLU A 307 0.70 15.36 -4.13
C GLU A 307 0.24 14.16 -4.96
N ILE A 308 -0.47 14.43 -6.05
CA ILE A 308 -0.77 13.43 -7.08
C ILE A 308 0.37 13.31 -8.10
N SER A 309 1.30 14.27 -8.09
CA SER A 309 2.38 14.41 -9.06
C SER A 309 3.56 15.11 -8.40
N HIS A 310 4.73 14.50 -8.44
CA HIS A 310 5.96 15.07 -7.92
C HIS A 310 7.13 14.79 -8.88
N ALA A 311 8.17 15.64 -8.83
CA ALA A 311 9.36 15.41 -9.61
C ALA A 311 10.00 14.05 -9.25
N ILE A 312 10.51 13.34 -10.26
CA ILE A 312 11.24 12.09 -10.05
C ILE A 312 12.68 12.45 -9.70
N LEU A 313 13.12 12.06 -8.49
CA LEU A 313 14.46 12.32 -7.96
C LEU A 313 15.47 11.22 -8.33
#